data_AF-A0A7W6A722-F1
#
_entry.id   AF-A0A7W6A722-F1
#
_cell.length_a   1.000
_cell.length_b   1.000
_cell.length_c   1.000
_cell.angle_alpha   90.00
_cell.angle_beta   90.00
_cell.angle_gamma   90.00
#
_symmetry.space_group_name_H-M   'P 1'
#
loop_
_entity.id
_entity.type
_entity.pdbx_description
1 polymer ?
#
loop_
_entity_poly.entity_id
_entity_poly.type
_entity_poly.pdbx_seq_one_letter_code
_entity_poly.pdbx_strand_id
1 'polypeptide(L)'
;MAEDQAGDPAQAFEDLRAEVSVLRRAIEGLPAAIRENRPPDYSQDFAILGKGLDEIGQSLETVLASPALNLTPEQQGQGIARAGSALVREAAQRLDRATQEMERERARLSGLIGQAWARDRQVRLLWWTGSVAFAVGLLVSPILASVLPFGLNARVAAMVMHENRWTAGGTLMRMANPAGWDRVVADARLADGNRDALDACRAAAVESGKTQRCTVMVAASQDSTADPALD
;
A
#
# COMPACT_ATOMS: atom_id res chain seq x y z
N MET A 1 90.72 15.52 119.62
CA MET A 1 89.69 15.12 120.59
C MET A 1 88.47 14.73 119.78
N ALA A 2 88.03 13.48 119.94
CA ALA A 2 86.92 12.84 119.24
C ALA A 2 85.58 13.07 119.98
N GLU A 3 84.51 12.47 119.43
CA GLU A 3 83.09 12.37 119.82
C GLU A 3 82.18 13.25 118.93
N ASP A 4 81.55 12.77 117.85
CA ASP A 4 80.68 11.59 117.60
C ASP A 4 79.22 11.81 118.07
N GLN A 5 78.32 12.09 117.12
CA GLN A 5 76.87 11.88 117.22
C GLN A 5 76.41 11.23 115.91
N ALA A 6 76.67 9.92 115.84
CA ALA A 6 75.86 8.98 115.09
C ALA A 6 74.36 9.23 115.36
N GLY A 7 73.57 9.38 114.29
CA GLY A 7 72.11 9.33 114.37
C GLY A 7 71.68 7.98 114.96
N ASP A 8 70.78 8.05 115.94
CA ASP A 8 70.39 6.94 116.80
C ASP A 8 69.87 5.74 115.97
N PRO A 9 70.54 4.57 116.02
CA PRO A 9 70.08 3.38 115.31
C PRO A 9 68.66 2.96 115.71
N ALA A 10 68.19 3.30 116.92
CA ALA A 10 66.84 2.99 117.34
C ALA A 10 65.77 3.70 116.49
N GLN A 11 66.05 4.93 116.05
CA GLN A 11 65.12 5.73 115.26
C GLN A 11 64.96 5.18 113.84
N ALA A 12 66.05 4.69 113.23
CA ALA A 12 66.02 4.01 111.94
C ALA A 12 65.24 2.68 111.98
N PHE A 13 65.28 1.95 113.10
CA PHE A 13 64.50 0.72 113.26
C PHE A 13 63.00 0.98 113.41
N GLU A 14 62.60 2.06 114.09
CA GLU A 14 61.18 2.43 114.18
C GLU A 14 60.62 2.90 112.84
N ASP A 15 61.37 3.68 112.07
CA ASP A 15 60.96 4.07 110.71
C ASP A 15 60.83 2.85 109.79
N LEU A 16 61.78 1.90 109.85
CA LEU A 16 61.70 0.65 109.09
C LEU A 16 60.47 -0.19 109.53
N ARG A 17 60.17 -0.22 110.83
CA ARG A 17 59.01 -0.93 111.37
C ARG A 17 57.70 -0.30 110.88
N ALA A 18 57.64 1.02 110.79
CA ALA A 18 56.51 1.74 110.25
C ALA A 18 56.29 1.42 108.76
N GLU A 19 57.33 1.47 107.93
CA GLU A 19 57.25 1.11 106.50
C GLU A 19 56.83 -0.34 106.27
N VAL A 20 57.43 -1.28 107.02
CA VAL A 20 57.07 -2.71 106.92
C VAL A 20 55.63 -2.95 107.33
N SER A 21 55.09 -2.17 108.28
CA SER A 21 53.68 -2.28 108.67
C SER A 21 52.72 -1.81 107.58
N VAL A 22 53.10 -0.78 106.81
CA VAL A 22 52.33 -0.28 105.66
C VAL A 22 52.38 -1.28 104.51
N LEU A 23 53.57 -1.81 104.20
CA LEU A 23 53.75 -2.81 103.15
C LEU A 23 52.97 -4.09 103.47
N ARG A 24 53.00 -4.55 104.73
CA ARG A 24 52.21 -5.69 105.18
C ARG A 24 50.72 -5.45 105.00
N ARG A 25 50.22 -4.28 105.36
CA ARG A 25 48.79 -3.93 105.22
C ARG A 25 48.38 -3.83 103.75
N ALA A 26 49.25 -3.35 102.87
CA ALA A 26 49.03 -3.34 101.41
C ALA A 26 48.99 -4.77 100.83
N ILE A 27 49.88 -5.66 101.27
CA ILE A 27 49.89 -7.07 100.86
C ILE A 27 48.66 -7.82 101.39
N GLU A 28 48.23 -7.56 102.62
CA GLU A 28 47.03 -8.16 103.20
C GLU A 28 45.74 -7.71 102.46
N GLY A 29 45.72 -6.51 101.89
CA GLY A 29 44.62 -6.00 101.06
C GLY A 29 44.62 -6.46 99.60
N LEU A 30 45.77 -6.90 99.07
CA LEU A 30 45.95 -7.24 97.66
C LEU A 30 45.02 -8.37 97.16
N PRO A 31 44.77 -9.46 97.91
CA PRO A 31 43.85 -10.52 97.47
C PRO A 31 42.38 -10.06 97.34
N ALA A 32 41.98 -9.01 98.06
CA ALA A 32 40.65 -8.42 97.92
C ALA A 32 40.58 -7.57 96.65
N ALA A 33 41.58 -6.70 96.43
CA ALA A 33 41.68 -5.88 95.22
C ALA A 33 41.77 -6.72 93.94
N ILE A 34 42.49 -7.85 93.96
CA ILE A 34 42.57 -8.78 92.82
C ILE A 34 41.22 -9.46 92.52
N ARG A 35 40.42 -9.77 93.55
CA ARG A 35 39.09 -10.35 93.35
C ARG A 35 38.10 -9.35 92.80
N GLU A 36 38.17 -8.11 93.27
CA GLU A 36 37.27 -7.03 92.85
C GLU A 36 37.58 -6.53 91.43
N ASN A 37 38.85 -6.62 91.00
CA ASN A 37 39.33 -6.14 89.70
C ASN A 37 39.75 -7.27 88.74
N ARG A 38 39.13 -8.46 88.85
CA ARG A 38 39.44 -9.61 87.97
C ARG A 38 39.02 -9.29 86.51
N PRO A 39 39.92 -9.43 85.52
CA PRO A 39 39.57 -9.26 84.11
C PRO A 39 38.44 -10.22 83.68
N PRO A 40 37.53 -9.80 82.79
CA PRO A 40 36.50 -10.69 82.23
C PRO A 40 37.14 -11.91 81.54
N ASP A 41 36.48 -13.05 81.60
CA ASP A 41 36.93 -14.27 80.93
C ASP A 41 36.56 -14.23 79.44
N TYR A 42 37.52 -13.83 78.60
CA TYR A 42 37.38 -13.74 77.15
C TYR A 42 37.57 -15.08 76.42
N SER A 43 37.76 -16.19 77.14
CA SER A 43 37.98 -17.51 76.51
C SER A 43 36.84 -17.93 75.57
N GLN A 44 35.60 -17.55 75.89
CA GLN A 44 34.44 -17.81 75.03
C GLN A 44 34.49 -17.00 73.74
N ASP A 45 34.89 -15.73 73.80
CA ASP A 45 34.99 -14.87 72.62
C ASP A 45 36.10 -15.36 71.67
N PHE A 46 37.22 -15.81 72.21
CA PHE A 46 38.28 -16.43 71.41
C PHE A 46 37.84 -17.74 70.76
N ALA A 47 37.00 -18.53 71.42
CA ALA A 47 36.44 -19.74 70.83
C ALA A 47 35.47 -19.43 69.67
N ILE A 48 34.70 -18.34 69.76
CA ILE A 48 33.81 -17.87 68.69
C ILE A 48 34.64 -17.39 67.49
N LEU A 49 35.68 -16.58 67.72
CA LEU A 49 36.58 -16.11 66.68
C LEU A 49 37.31 -17.28 65.99
N GLY A 50 37.76 -18.28 66.75
CA GLY A 50 38.37 -19.48 66.21
C GLY A 50 37.45 -20.26 65.26
N LYS A 51 36.17 -20.39 65.61
CA LYS A 51 35.17 -21.02 64.73
C LYS A 51 34.90 -20.23 63.47
N GLY A 52 34.81 -18.90 63.57
CA GLY A 52 34.60 -18.03 62.41
C GLY A 52 35.76 -18.10 61.41
N LEU A 53 37.00 -18.20 61.90
CA LEU A 53 38.17 -18.37 61.02
C LEU A 53 38.18 -19.74 60.32
N ASP A 54 37.74 -20.81 61.00
CA ASP A 54 37.68 -22.15 60.42
C ASP A 54 36.63 -22.25 59.30
N GLU A 55 35.46 -21.64 59.50
CA GLU A 55 34.38 -21.59 58.50
C GLU A 55 34.77 -20.78 57.25
N ILE A 56 35.51 -19.68 57.45
CA ILE A 56 36.10 -18.90 56.35
C ILE A 56 37.16 -19.73 55.62
N GLY A 57 38.00 -20.48 56.34
CA GLY A 57 38.99 -21.38 55.75
C GLY A 57 38.37 -22.43 54.83
N GLN A 58 37.33 -23.11 55.31
CA GLN A 58 36.59 -24.12 54.54
C GLN A 58 35.88 -23.54 53.32
N SER A 59 35.28 -22.34 53.46
CA SER A 59 34.64 -21.63 52.35
C SER A 59 35.65 -21.23 51.28
N LEU A 60 36.83 -20.75 51.71
CA LEU A 60 37.91 -20.36 50.81
C LEU A 60 38.48 -21.56 50.06
N GLU A 61 38.67 -22.69 50.73
CA GLU A 61 39.14 -23.94 50.10
C GLU A 61 38.13 -24.46 49.06
N THR A 62 36.83 -24.34 49.34
CA THR A 62 35.75 -24.70 48.40
C THR A 62 35.75 -23.77 47.18
N VAL A 63 35.99 -22.47 47.38
CA VAL A 63 36.07 -21.47 46.30
C VAL A 63 37.33 -21.68 45.45
N LEU A 64 38.49 -21.94 46.06
CA LEU A 64 39.72 -22.27 45.34
C LEU A 64 39.63 -23.61 44.61
N ALA A 65 38.89 -24.59 45.15
CA ALA A 65 38.62 -25.86 44.49
C ALA A 65 37.59 -25.74 43.35
N SER A 66 36.88 -24.61 43.24
CA SER A 66 35.88 -24.43 42.20
C SER A 66 36.55 -24.21 40.83
N PRO A 67 36.18 -24.98 39.79
CA PRO A 67 36.79 -24.90 38.45
C PRO A 67 36.44 -23.58 37.71
N ALA A 68 35.66 -22.70 38.32
CA ALA A 68 35.34 -21.37 37.80
C ALA A 68 36.57 -20.45 37.72
N LEU A 69 37.59 -20.66 38.58
CA LEU A 69 38.85 -19.88 38.55
C LEU A 69 39.87 -20.38 37.51
N ASN A 70 39.73 -21.62 37.01
CA ASN A 70 40.59 -22.20 35.97
C ASN A 70 40.08 -21.96 34.54
N LEU A 71 38.89 -21.40 34.38
CA LEU A 71 38.39 -20.93 33.09
C LEU A 71 38.88 -19.50 32.87
N THR A 72 40.01 -19.36 32.17
CA THR A 72 40.56 -18.07 31.75
C THR A 72 39.50 -17.26 31.00
N PRO A 73 39.36 -15.95 31.29
CA PRO A 73 38.44 -15.07 30.57
C PRO A 73 38.70 -15.07 29.05
N GLU A 74 39.94 -15.32 28.61
CA GLU A 74 40.25 -15.53 27.19
C GLU A 74 39.55 -16.77 26.59
N GLN A 75 39.39 -17.87 27.32
CA GLN A 75 38.74 -19.08 26.80
C GLN A 75 37.21 -18.95 26.75
N GLN A 76 36.59 -18.25 27.70
CA GLN A 76 35.18 -17.89 27.60
C GLN A 76 34.94 -16.92 26.43
N GLY A 77 35.82 -15.93 26.24
CA GLY A 77 35.76 -15.01 25.09
C GLY A 77 35.90 -15.73 23.74
N GLN A 78 36.80 -16.70 23.64
CA GLN A 78 36.95 -17.51 22.42
C GLN A 78 35.76 -18.46 22.16
N GLY A 79 35.18 -19.03 23.22
CA GLY A 79 33.96 -19.84 23.11
C GLY A 79 32.78 -19.02 22.58
N ILE A 80 32.57 -17.83 23.14
CA ILE A 80 31.53 -16.88 22.71
C ILE A 80 31.82 -16.35 21.30
N ALA A 81 33.07 -16.03 20.96
CA ALA A 81 33.44 -15.57 19.63
C ALA A 81 33.23 -16.67 18.56
N ARG A 82 33.57 -17.93 18.86
CA ARG A 82 33.34 -19.06 17.94
C ARG A 82 31.84 -19.33 17.77
N ALA A 83 31.09 -19.43 18.87
CA ALA A 83 29.64 -19.63 18.84
C ALA A 83 28.92 -18.48 18.12
N GLY A 84 29.31 -17.23 18.41
CA GLY A 84 28.81 -16.03 17.73
C GLY A 84 29.17 -16.01 16.25
N SER A 85 30.40 -16.35 15.87
CA SER A 85 30.81 -16.40 14.46
C SER A 85 30.11 -17.50 13.66
N ALA A 86 29.72 -18.60 14.31
CA ALA A 86 28.95 -19.67 13.68
C ALA A 86 27.50 -19.23 13.45
N LEU A 87 26.87 -18.62 14.45
CA LEU A 87 25.52 -18.04 14.36
C LEU A 87 25.45 -16.92 13.31
N VAL A 88 26.43 -16.02 13.27
CA VAL A 88 26.49 -14.94 12.28
C VAL A 88 26.70 -15.49 10.87
N ARG A 89 27.56 -16.51 10.70
CA ARG A 89 27.74 -17.16 9.39
C ARG A 89 26.49 -17.88 8.93
N GLU A 90 25.80 -18.57 9.81
CA GLU A 90 24.54 -19.24 9.47
C GLU A 90 23.44 -18.21 9.15
N ALA A 91 23.33 -17.14 9.93
CA ALA A 91 22.42 -16.04 9.66
C ALA A 91 22.73 -15.37 8.31
N ALA A 92 24.00 -15.09 8.02
CA ALA A 92 24.42 -14.53 6.74
C ALA A 92 24.09 -15.47 5.57
N GLN A 93 24.34 -16.78 5.70
CA GLN A 93 23.99 -17.76 4.66
C GLN A 93 22.46 -17.87 4.44
N ARG A 94 21.67 -17.80 5.52
CA ARG A 94 20.20 -17.78 5.39
C ARG A 94 19.70 -16.49 4.74
N LEU A 95 20.31 -15.36 5.09
CA LEU A 95 19.99 -14.07 4.48
C LEU A 95 20.35 -14.05 3.00
N ASP A 96 21.51 -14.62 2.64
CA ASP A 96 22.01 -14.67 1.27
C ASP A 96 21.19 -15.63 0.37
N ARG A 97 20.70 -16.74 0.95
CA ARG A 97 19.72 -17.59 0.26
C ARG A 97 18.38 -16.87 0.09
N ALA A 98 17.91 -16.18 1.12
CA ALA A 98 16.65 -15.42 1.05
C ALA A 98 16.73 -14.27 0.03
N THR A 99 17.87 -13.56 -0.06
CA THR A 99 18.06 -12.53 -1.10
C THR A 99 18.12 -13.13 -2.50
N GLN A 100 18.80 -14.27 -2.69
CA GLN A 100 18.80 -14.96 -3.99
C GLN A 100 17.41 -15.45 -4.41
N GLU A 101 16.60 -15.95 -3.47
CA GLU A 101 15.21 -16.33 -3.75
C GLU A 101 14.36 -15.11 -4.12
N MET A 102 14.52 -14.00 -3.40
CA MET A 102 13.85 -12.72 -3.70
C MET A 102 14.27 -12.14 -5.05
N GLU A 103 15.54 -12.27 -5.44
CA GLU A 103 16.01 -11.85 -6.76
C GLU A 103 15.41 -12.72 -7.88
N ARG A 104 15.29 -14.03 -7.67
CA ARG A 104 14.62 -14.95 -8.61
C ARG A 104 13.13 -14.64 -8.75
N GLU A 105 12.46 -14.32 -7.64
CA GLU A 105 11.05 -13.89 -7.65
C GLU A 105 10.89 -12.53 -8.32
N ARG A 106 11.76 -11.57 -8.03
CA ARG A 106 11.79 -10.26 -8.73
C ARG A 106 12.06 -10.42 -10.22
N ALA A 107 12.93 -11.33 -10.66
CA ALA A 107 13.19 -11.58 -12.08
C ALA A 107 11.98 -12.22 -12.77
N ARG A 108 11.23 -13.09 -12.09
CA ARG A 108 9.95 -13.62 -12.59
C ARG A 108 8.89 -12.52 -12.67
N LEU A 109 8.76 -11.72 -11.62
CA LEU A 109 7.80 -10.61 -11.56
C LEU A 109 8.13 -9.50 -12.57
N SER A 110 9.40 -9.16 -12.80
CA SER A 110 9.79 -8.16 -13.81
C SER A 110 9.54 -8.65 -15.23
N GLY A 111 9.68 -9.95 -15.50
CA GLY A 111 9.27 -10.57 -16.75
C GLY A 111 7.75 -10.47 -16.99
N LEU A 112 6.93 -10.65 -15.94
CA LEU A 112 5.48 -10.51 -16.01
C LEU A 112 5.01 -9.05 -16.08
N ILE A 113 5.65 -8.14 -15.33
CA ILE A 113 5.31 -6.71 -15.30
C ILE A 113 5.75 -6.02 -16.60
N GLY A 114 6.95 -6.31 -17.12
CA GLY A 114 7.42 -5.73 -18.39
C GLY A 114 6.49 -6.07 -19.56
N GLN A 115 5.89 -7.27 -19.56
CA GLN A 115 4.95 -7.71 -20.58
C GLN A 115 3.55 -7.10 -20.42
N ALA A 116 3.10 -6.85 -19.18
CA ALA A 116 1.79 -6.24 -18.92
C ALA A 116 1.70 -4.79 -19.45
N TRP A 117 2.76 -4.00 -19.26
CA TRP A 117 2.78 -2.59 -19.71
C TRP A 117 2.92 -2.47 -21.24
N ALA A 118 3.68 -3.38 -21.87
CA ALA A 118 3.77 -3.45 -23.32
C ALA A 118 2.42 -3.83 -23.96
N ARG A 119 1.67 -4.74 -23.33
CA ARG A 119 0.37 -5.21 -23.81
C ARG A 119 -0.69 -4.12 -23.76
N ASP A 120 -0.73 -3.35 -22.68
CA ASP A 120 -1.70 -2.25 -22.55
C ASP A 120 -1.42 -1.11 -23.55
N ARG A 121 -0.13 -0.82 -23.82
CA ARG A 121 0.25 0.13 -24.87
C ARG A 121 -0.17 -0.35 -26.26
N GLN A 122 0.06 -1.63 -26.56
CA GLN A 122 -0.28 -2.24 -27.86
C GLN A 122 -1.79 -2.29 -28.08
N VAL A 123 -2.56 -2.68 -27.06
CA VAL A 123 -4.03 -2.69 -27.10
C VAL A 123 -4.58 -1.29 -27.27
N ARG A 124 -4.03 -0.30 -26.57
CA ARG A 124 -4.43 1.12 -26.70
C ARG A 124 -4.12 1.67 -28.10
N LEU A 125 -2.98 1.32 -28.68
CA LEU A 125 -2.63 1.66 -30.05
C LEU A 125 -3.61 1.03 -31.05
N LEU A 126 -3.93 -0.25 -30.90
CA LEU A 126 -4.91 -0.94 -31.74
C LEU A 126 -6.32 -0.34 -31.62
N TRP A 127 -6.75 -0.01 -30.39
CA TRP A 127 -8.01 0.69 -30.17
C TRP A 127 -8.02 2.06 -30.81
N TRP A 128 -6.91 2.81 -30.69
CA TRP A 128 -6.80 4.14 -31.27
C TRP A 128 -6.80 4.09 -32.80
N THR A 129 -5.98 3.22 -33.41
CA THR A 129 -5.95 3.06 -34.87
C THR A 129 -7.27 2.52 -35.41
N GLY A 130 -7.90 1.57 -34.72
CA GLY A 130 -9.24 1.08 -35.06
C GLY A 130 -10.30 2.18 -34.98
N SER A 131 -10.27 2.99 -33.93
CA SER A 131 -11.19 4.13 -33.76
C SER A 131 -11.00 5.19 -34.83
N VAL A 132 -9.75 5.54 -35.16
CA VAL A 132 -9.43 6.49 -36.23
C VAL A 132 -9.86 5.96 -37.59
N ALA A 133 -9.55 4.71 -37.92
CA ALA A 133 -9.97 4.09 -39.18
C ALA A 133 -11.50 4.06 -39.32
N PHE A 134 -12.22 3.76 -38.24
CA PHE A 134 -13.68 3.79 -38.22
C PHE A 134 -14.24 5.21 -38.42
N ALA A 135 -13.70 6.20 -37.72
CA ALA A 135 -14.13 7.59 -37.86
C ALA A 135 -13.88 8.12 -39.29
N VAL A 136 -12.73 7.80 -39.89
CA VAL A 136 -12.42 8.14 -41.28
C VAL A 136 -13.36 7.43 -42.25
N GLY A 137 -13.63 6.13 -42.04
CA GLY A 137 -14.58 5.38 -42.87
C GLY A 137 -15.97 6.00 -42.87
N LEU A 138 -16.46 6.44 -41.71
CA LEU A 138 -17.77 7.07 -41.56
C LEU A 138 -17.84 8.45 -42.24
N LEU A 139 -16.75 9.23 -42.18
CA LEU A 139 -16.65 10.52 -42.85
C LEU A 139 -16.56 10.39 -44.38
N VAL A 140 -15.84 9.40 -44.89
CA VAL A 140 -15.63 9.20 -46.34
C VAL A 140 -16.84 8.53 -47.00
N SER A 141 -17.61 7.73 -46.27
CA SER A 141 -18.78 6.98 -46.77
C SER A 141 -19.79 7.82 -47.58
N PRO A 142 -20.31 8.97 -47.10
CA PRO A 142 -21.27 9.77 -47.88
C PRO A 142 -20.65 10.41 -49.13
N ILE A 143 -19.36 10.77 -49.07
CA ILE A 143 -18.64 11.33 -50.22
C ILE A 143 -18.51 10.25 -51.30
N LEU A 144 -18.12 9.04 -50.90
CA LEU A 144 -18.05 7.91 -51.82
C LEU A 144 -19.43 7.61 -52.42
N ALA A 145 -20.48 7.57 -51.60
CA ALA A 145 -21.87 7.39 -52.07
C ALA A 145 -22.33 8.50 -53.04
N SER A 146 -21.75 9.70 -52.99
CA SER A 146 -22.11 10.80 -53.90
C SER A 146 -21.40 10.70 -55.27
N VAL A 147 -20.22 10.08 -55.32
CA VAL A 147 -19.39 9.95 -56.53
C VAL A 147 -19.72 8.68 -57.34
N LEU A 148 -20.58 7.79 -56.82
CA LEU A 148 -20.95 6.57 -57.54
C LEU A 148 -21.68 6.90 -58.87
N PRO A 149 -21.18 6.39 -60.02
CA PRO A 149 -21.74 6.72 -61.33
C PRO A 149 -23.10 6.04 -61.60
N PHE A 150 -23.93 6.71 -62.40
CA PHE A 150 -25.17 6.23 -63.04
C PHE A 150 -26.16 5.43 -62.16
N GLY A 151 -26.97 6.18 -61.37
CA GLY A 151 -28.19 5.65 -60.74
C GLY A 151 -27.98 4.71 -59.54
N LEU A 152 -26.73 4.35 -59.24
CA LEU A 152 -26.37 3.62 -58.02
C LEU A 152 -26.68 4.45 -56.77
N ASN A 153 -26.50 5.77 -56.80
CA ASN A 153 -26.86 6.66 -55.68
C ASN A 153 -28.35 6.56 -55.34
N ALA A 154 -29.22 6.49 -56.35
CA ALA A 154 -30.66 6.32 -56.17
C ALA A 154 -31.02 4.90 -55.68
N ARG A 155 -30.28 3.86 -56.06
CA ARG A 155 -30.45 2.49 -55.52
C ARG A 155 -29.99 2.39 -54.07
N VAL A 156 -28.84 2.98 -53.73
CA VAL A 156 -28.32 3.04 -52.36
C VAL A 156 -29.25 3.85 -51.48
N ALA A 157 -29.72 5.02 -51.93
CA ALA A 157 -30.70 5.81 -51.21
C ALA A 157 -32.00 5.03 -50.95
N ALA A 158 -32.56 4.38 -51.97
CA ALA A 158 -33.75 3.53 -51.82
C ALA A 158 -33.52 2.36 -50.84
N MET A 159 -32.34 1.74 -50.87
CA MET A 159 -31.95 0.67 -49.94
C MET A 159 -31.82 1.16 -48.50
N VAL A 160 -31.19 2.31 -48.29
CA VAL A 160 -31.07 2.96 -46.97
C VAL A 160 -32.43 3.38 -46.42
N MET A 161 -33.34 3.83 -47.30
CA MET A 161 -34.71 4.19 -46.94
C MET A 161 -35.64 2.97 -46.82
N HIS A 162 -35.16 1.75 -47.11
CA HIS A 162 -35.97 0.52 -47.17
C HIS A 162 -37.23 0.64 -48.05
N GLU A 163 -37.18 1.46 -49.10
CA GLU A 163 -38.29 1.76 -50.00
C GLU A 163 -37.92 1.43 -51.46
N ASN A 164 -38.92 1.27 -52.34
CA ASN A 164 -38.63 1.22 -53.77
C ASN A 164 -38.22 2.61 -54.28
N ARG A 165 -37.47 2.66 -55.39
CA ARG A 165 -36.90 3.91 -55.94
C ARG A 165 -37.93 5.01 -56.20
N TRP A 166 -39.16 4.66 -56.57
CA TRP A 166 -40.23 5.62 -56.81
C TRP A 166 -40.76 6.23 -55.50
N THR A 167 -40.99 5.38 -54.51
CA THR A 167 -41.49 5.81 -53.19
C THR A 167 -40.45 6.65 -52.48
N ALA A 168 -39.19 6.21 -52.47
CA ALA A 168 -38.06 6.97 -51.92
C ALA A 168 -37.93 8.35 -52.59
N GLY A 169 -38.05 8.41 -53.93
CA GLY A 169 -38.05 9.67 -54.67
C GLY A 169 -39.20 10.60 -54.28
N GLY A 170 -40.41 10.06 -54.13
CA GLY A 170 -41.57 10.83 -53.66
C GLY A 170 -41.42 11.34 -52.24
N THR A 171 -40.87 10.53 -51.33
CA THR A 171 -40.57 10.91 -49.96
C THR A 171 -39.53 12.04 -49.91
N LEU A 172 -38.46 11.95 -50.71
CA LEU A 172 -37.46 13.01 -50.83
C LEU A 172 -38.05 14.31 -51.41
N MET A 173 -38.87 14.22 -52.46
CA MET A 173 -39.53 15.39 -53.05
C MET A 173 -40.48 16.08 -52.06
N ARG A 174 -41.25 15.30 -51.29
CA ARG A 174 -42.13 15.81 -50.23
C ARG A 174 -41.35 16.47 -49.09
N MET A 175 -40.24 15.88 -48.64
CA MET A 175 -39.40 16.47 -47.60
C MET A 175 -38.72 17.76 -48.06
N ALA A 176 -38.32 17.85 -49.33
CA ALA A 176 -37.68 19.05 -49.88
C ALA A 176 -38.68 20.19 -50.11
N ASN A 177 -39.89 19.89 -50.58
CA ASN A 177 -40.94 20.87 -50.84
C ASN A 177 -42.35 20.23 -50.78
N PRO A 178 -43.03 20.27 -49.62
CA PRO A 178 -44.35 19.67 -49.46
C PRO A 178 -45.40 20.24 -50.43
N ALA A 179 -45.49 21.56 -50.54
CA ALA A 179 -46.45 22.22 -51.44
C ALA A 179 -46.14 21.98 -52.93
N GLY A 180 -44.87 21.73 -53.27
CA GLY A 180 -44.47 21.28 -54.60
C GLY A 180 -44.92 19.85 -54.89
N TRP A 181 -44.73 18.95 -53.92
CA TRP A 181 -45.16 17.56 -54.02
C TRP A 181 -46.68 17.43 -54.14
N ASP A 182 -47.45 18.20 -53.37
CA ASP A 182 -48.91 18.17 -53.43
C ASP A 182 -49.45 18.58 -54.80
N ARG A 183 -48.80 19.54 -55.47
CA ARG A 183 -49.12 19.90 -56.87
C ARG A 183 -48.84 18.75 -57.83
N VAL A 184 -47.69 18.09 -57.70
CA VAL A 184 -47.37 16.90 -58.53
C VAL A 184 -48.40 15.79 -58.33
N VAL A 185 -48.82 15.54 -57.09
CA VAL A 185 -49.86 14.53 -56.79
C VAL A 185 -51.22 14.96 -57.34
N ALA A 186 -51.60 16.22 -57.23
CA ALA A 186 -52.85 16.74 -57.80
C ALA A 186 -52.88 16.60 -59.32
N ASP A 187 -51.80 16.98 -60.00
CA ASP A 187 -51.65 16.84 -61.45
C ASP A 187 -51.68 15.37 -61.89
N ALA A 188 -51.02 14.48 -61.14
CA ALA A 188 -51.05 13.05 -61.41
C ALA A 188 -52.46 12.46 -61.25
N ARG A 189 -53.21 12.86 -60.22
CA ARG A 189 -54.62 12.44 -60.02
C ARG A 189 -55.52 12.93 -61.14
N LEU A 190 -55.33 14.18 -61.58
CA LEU A 190 -56.07 14.73 -62.71
C LEU A 190 -55.75 13.95 -63.99
N ALA A 191 -54.47 13.64 -64.24
CA ALA A 191 -54.06 12.87 -65.40
C ALA A 191 -54.60 11.43 -65.36
N ASP A 192 -54.61 10.78 -64.19
CA ASP A 192 -55.14 9.43 -64.03
C ASP A 192 -56.64 9.37 -64.28
N GLY A 193 -57.41 10.35 -63.78
CA GLY A 193 -58.84 10.45 -64.07
C GLY A 193 -59.16 10.76 -65.55
N ASN A 194 -58.17 11.20 -66.32
CA ASN A 194 -58.30 11.58 -67.73
C ASN A 194 -57.42 10.74 -68.67
N ARG A 195 -56.92 9.59 -68.21
CA ARG A 195 -55.83 8.86 -68.87
C ARG A 195 -56.14 8.57 -70.35
N ASP A 196 -57.29 7.98 -70.64
CA ASP A 196 -57.68 7.61 -72.01
C ASP A 196 -57.82 8.84 -72.93
N ALA A 197 -58.44 9.91 -72.42
CA ALA A 197 -58.63 11.15 -73.17
C ALA A 197 -57.28 11.85 -73.46
N LEU A 198 -56.38 11.86 -72.48
CA LEU A 198 -55.04 12.42 -72.62
C LEU A 198 -54.17 11.59 -73.56
N ASP A 199 -54.23 10.26 -73.50
CA ASP A 199 -53.45 9.39 -74.36
C ASP A 199 -53.91 9.48 -75.82
N ALA A 200 -55.23 9.49 -76.08
CA ALA A 200 -55.76 9.74 -77.41
C ALA A 200 -55.36 11.13 -77.95
N CYS A 201 -55.41 12.16 -77.09
CA CYS A 201 -55.01 13.51 -77.49
C CYS A 201 -53.50 13.62 -77.79
N ARG A 202 -52.65 12.94 -77.00
CA ARG A 202 -51.21 12.84 -77.27
C ARG A 202 -50.94 12.11 -78.58
N ALA A 203 -51.64 11.02 -78.86
CA ALA A 203 -51.52 10.29 -80.12
C ALA A 203 -51.87 11.18 -81.32
N ALA A 204 -52.98 11.92 -81.25
CA ALA A 204 -53.38 12.87 -82.28
C ALA A 204 -52.37 14.03 -82.44
N ALA A 205 -51.73 14.48 -81.36
CA ALA A 205 -50.69 15.50 -81.42
C ALA A 205 -49.42 15.00 -82.12
N VAL A 206 -49.03 13.76 -81.84
CA VAL A 206 -47.89 13.10 -82.52
C VAL A 206 -48.20 12.90 -84.00
N GLU A 207 -49.39 12.42 -84.35
CA GLU A 207 -49.80 12.15 -85.74
C GLU A 207 -49.88 13.44 -86.58
N SER A 208 -50.45 14.51 -86.00
CA SER A 208 -50.60 15.79 -86.69
C SER A 208 -49.34 16.66 -86.69
N GLY A 209 -48.36 16.36 -85.83
CA GLY A 209 -47.16 17.18 -85.60
C GLY A 209 -47.47 18.58 -85.06
N LYS A 210 -48.68 18.81 -84.55
CA LYS A 210 -49.19 20.11 -84.11
C LYS A 210 -49.73 20.02 -82.69
N THR A 211 -49.72 21.15 -81.99
CA THR A 211 -50.33 21.28 -80.67
C THR A 211 -51.83 20.98 -80.74
N GLN A 212 -52.32 20.05 -79.90
CA GLN A 212 -53.72 19.67 -79.81
C GLN A 212 -54.37 20.28 -78.58
N ARG A 213 -55.65 20.65 -78.71
CA ARG A 213 -56.49 21.05 -77.56
C ARG A 213 -57.19 19.81 -77.03
N CYS A 214 -56.93 19.48 -75.77
CA CYS A 214 -57.59 18.37 -75.07
C CYS A 214 -58.56 18.92 -74.04
N THR A 215 -59.73 18.32 -73.91
CA THR A 215 -60.66 18.61 -72.81
C THR A 215 -60.41 17.60 -71.70
N VAL A 216 -60.19 18.09 -70.49
CA VAL A 216 -60.05 17.27 -69.28
C VAL A 216 -61.27 17.44 -68.39
N MET A 217 -61.68 16.34 -67.77
CA MET A 217 -62.69 16.31 -66.73
C MET A 217 -62.03 16.63 -65.40
N VAL A 218 -62.48 17.71 -64.77
CA VAL A 218 -62.04 18.12 -63.43
C VAL A 218 -63.16 17.82 -62.46
N ALA A 219 -62.89 17.01 -61.44
CA ALA A 219 -63.86 16.77 -60.37
C ALA A 219 -64.06 18.04 -59.53
N ALA A 220 -65.29 18.31 -59.11
CA ALA A 220 -65.58 19.41 -58.20
C ALA A 220 -64.89 19.17 -56.85
N SER A 221 -64.16 20.17 -56.35
CA SER A 221 -63.59 20.15 -55.00
C SER A 221 -64.71 20.12 -53.96
N GLN A 222 -64.71 19.16 -53.04
CA GLN A 222 -65.68 19.09 -51.94
C GLN A 222 -65.36 20.04 -50.77
N ASP A 223 -64.39 20.95 -50.92
CA ASP A 223 -64.13 22.00 -49.95
C ASP A 223 -65.00 23.24 -50.26
N SER A 224 -66.29 23.09 -50.00
CA SER A 224 -67.22 24.22 -49.83
C SER A 224 -68.12 23.93 -48.63
N THR A 225 -67.54 23.81 -47.45
CA THR A 225 -68.24 24.23 -46.24
C THR A 225 -68.03 25.73 -46.11
N ALA A 226 -68.87 26.48 -46.82
CA ALA A 226 -69.20 27.83 -46.42
C ALA A 226 -69.75 27.76 -44.99
N ASP A 227 -69.08 28.44 -44.07
CA ASP A 227 -69.58 28.69 -42.71
C ASP A 227 -70.47 29.95 -42.78
N PRO A 228 -71.81 29.86 -42.62
CA PRO A 228 -72.67 31.01 -42.48
C PRO A 228 -73.02 31.15 -41.01
N ALA A 229 -72.13 31.71 -40.21
CA ALA A 229 -72.41 32.06 -38.82
C ALA A 229 -71.67 33.33 -38.41
N LEU A 230 -72.13 34.46 -38.93
CA LEU A 230 -71.99 35.79 -38.32
C LEU A 230 -73.01 36.73 -38.97
N ASP A 231 -74.23 36.72 -38.40
CA ASP A 231 -75.05 37.90 -38.07
C ASP A 231 -76.21 37.46 -37.15
#